data_AF-F4G1N4-F1
#
_entry.id   AF-F4G1N4-F1
#
_cell.length_a   1.000
_cell.length_b   1.000
_cell.length_c   1.000
_cell.angle_alpha   90.00
_cell.angle_beta   90.00
_cell.angle_gamma   90.00
#
_symmetry.space_group_name_H-M   'P 1'
#
loop_
_entity.id
_entity.type
_entity.pdbx_description
1 polymer ?
#
loop_
_entity_poly.entity_id
_entity_poly.type
_entity_poly.pdbx_seq_one_letter_code
_entity_poly.pdbx_strand_id
1 'polypeptide(L)'
;MDVFELLGISEDLAGLTYFIGTLIMALPVPIQGLKKWGPKLITDGIYSSILVNLYETFLSLLVQIGNVLGTNWNNFFNWVYQLLANELTVYTVIRSYYAALTSVPYSSINPMVGPISMLLSIVSGFMSVTGTLIVISELIYNYVGLIIVIGILLMSMPFRIGRSFGGSMIGFGMVFYIGLPLLPSFLSDFNANILQSISVQSNYSFSVIVTQIIPIYIEGTVLMPLAYLGMLASLSLGVGYAISGMSSRLPIPLDFL
;
A
#
# COMPACT_ATOMS: atom_id res chain seq x y z
N MET A 1 -8.54 19.52 -9.41
CA MET A 1 -8.63 18.76 -10.65
C MET A 1 -9.56 17.62 -10.37
N ASP A 2 -10.73 17.67 -10.98
CA ASP A 2 -11.76 16.67 -10.71
C ASP A 2 -11.44 15.37 -11.44
N VAL A 3 -11.86 14.26 -10.85
CA VAL A 3 -11.67 12.90 -11.40
C VAL A 3 -12.22 12.82 -12.83
N PHE A 4 -13.34 13.48 -13.10
CA PHE A 4 -13.97 13.54 -14.41
C PHE A 4 -13.17 14.35 -15.44
N GLU A 5 -12.46 15.40 -15.03
CA GLU A 5 -11.59 16.16 -15.93
C GLU A 5 -10.42 15.30 -16.40
N LEU A 6 -9.80 14.54 -15.48
CA LEU A 6 -8.71 13.63 -15.80
C LEU A 6 -9.16 12.49 -16.73
N LEU A 7 -10.37 11.97 -16.55
CA LEU A 7 -10.95 10.98 -17.45
C LEU A 7 -11.23 11.57 -18.84
N GLY A 8 -11.72 12.81 -18.92
CA GLY A 8 -11.91 13.52 -20.19
C GLY A 8 -10.59 13.69 -20.95
N ILE A 9 -9.53 14.12 -20.26
CA ILE A 9 -8.17 14.20 -20.83
C ILE A 9 -7.71 12.82 -21.30
N SER A 10 -7.98 11.77 -20.52
CA SER A 10 -7.61 10.40 -20.87
C SER A 10 -8.30 9.91 -22.14
N GLU A 11 -9.55 10.32 -22.39
CA GLU A 11 -10.30 10.01 -23.61
C GLU A 11 -9.78 10.79 -24.81
N ASP A 12 -9.49 12.08 -24.66
CA ASP A 12 -8.89 12.90 -25.72
C ASP A 12 -7.52 12.34 -26.15
N LEU A 13 -6.70 11.92 -25.18
CA LEU A 13 -5.42 11.26 -25.45
C LEU A 13 -5.61 9.89 -26.14
N ALA A 14 -6.59 9.10 -25.72
CA ALA A 14 -6.94 7.84 -26.38
C ALA A 14 -7.33 8.06 -27.85
N GLY A 15 -8.20 9.04 -28.10
CA GLY A 15 -8.63 9.46 -29.43
C GLY A 15 -7.45 9.94 -30.29
N LEU A 16 -6.57 10.78 -29.73
CA LEU A 16 -5.35 11.22 -30.41
C LEU A 16 -4.48 10.03 -30.82
N THR A 17 -4.30 9.05 -29.93
CA THR A 17 -3.50 7.85 -30.18
C THR A 17 -4.08 7.01 -31.32
N TYR A 18 -5.42 6.88 -31.36
CA TYR A 18 -6.14 6.23 -32.44
C TYR A 18 -5.96 6.97 -33.78
N PHE A 19 -6.12 8.30 -33.80
CA PHE A 19 -5.94 9.10 -35.03
C PHE A 19 -4.50 9.05 -35.55
N ILE A 20 -3.49 9.12 -34.68
CA ILE A 20 -2.09 8.95 -35.09
C ILE A 20 -1.88 7.56 -35.71
N GLY A 21 -2.47 6.51 -35.12
CA GLY A 21 -2.37 5.15 -35.64
C GLY A 21 -3.00 4.98 -37.02
N THR A 22 -4.20 5.53 -37.23
CA THR A 22 -4.89 5.47 -38.54
C THR A 22 -4.15 6.30 -39.60
N LEU A 23 -3.62 7.47 -39.23
CA LEU A 23 -2.84 8.33 -40.12
C LEU A 23 -1.56 7.62 -40.59
N ILE A 24 -0.81 7.00 -39.68
CA ILE A 24 0.38 6.19 -40.02
C ILE A 24 0.04 5.07 -41.00
N MET A 25 -1.13 4.45 -40.88
CA MET A 25 -1.56 3.38 -41.78
C MET A 25 -2.00 3.90 -43.15
N ALA A 26 -2.59 5.10 -43.20
CA ALA A 26 -3.02 5.78 -44.42
C ALA A 26 -1.86 6.37 -45.23
N LEU A 27 -0.69 6.61 -44.62
CA LEU A 27 0.46 7.16 -45.34
C LEU A 27 0.91 6.25 -46.50
N PRO A 28 1.10 6.79 -47.71
CA PRO A 28 1.64 6.07 -48.86
C PRO A 28 3.18 5.95 -48.76
N VAL A 29 3.69 5.50 -47.62
CA VAL A 29 5.13 5.39 -47.35
C VAL A 29 5.51 3.94 -47.04
N PRO A 30 6.42 3.30 -47.80
CA PRO A 30 6.77 1.89 -47.65
C PRO A 30 7.78 1.61 -46.52
N ILE A 31 7.75 2.37 -45.42
CA ILE A 31 8.63 2.11 -44.27
C ILE A 31 7.95 1.09 -43.36
N GLN A 32 8.39 -0.17 -43.47
CA GLN A 32 7.84 -1.28 -42.68
C GLN A 32 7.90 -1.03 -41.16
N GLY A 33 8.93 -0.32 -40.68
CA GLY A 33 9.08 0.03 -39.27
C GLY A 33 7.91 0.89 -38.77
N LEU A 34 7.62 2.00 -39.46
CA LEU A 34 6.54 2.91 -39.12
C LEU A 34 5.17 2.23 -39.26
N LYS A 35 4.98 1.45 -40.32
CA LYS A 35 3.69 0.80 -40.62
C LYS A 35 3.30 -0.26 -39.58
N LYS A 36 4.27 -0.86 -38.89
CA LYS A 36 4.02 -1.78 -37.75
C LYS A 36 3.47 -1.05 -36.51
N TRP A 37 3.68 0.26 -36.37
CA TRP A 37 3.17 1.04 -35.25
C TRP A 37 1.71 1.45 -35.43
N GLY A 38 1.24 1.63 -36.68
CA GLY A 38 -0.15 2.00 -36.98
C GLY A 38 -1.18 1.09 -36.30
N PRO A 39 -1.19 -0.23 -36.59
CA PRO A 39 -2.11 -1.17 -35.93
C PRO A 39 -1.98 -1.21 -34.42
N LYS A 40 -0.76 -1.07 -33.88
CA LYS A 40 -0.53 -1.07 -32.42
C LYS A 40 -1.16 0.15 -31.76
N LEU A 41 -0.95 1.35 -32.31
CA LEU A 41 -1.53 2.59 -31.78
C LEU A 41 -3.06 2.61 -31.88
N ILE A 42 -3.63 2.04 -32.95
CA ILE A 42 -5.07 1.86 -33.09
C ILE A 42 -5.61 0.97 -31.96
N THR A 43 -5.00 -0.21 -31.75
CA THR A 43 -5.43 -1.11 -30.68
C THR A 43 -5.27 -0.51 -29.29
N ASP A 44 -4.24 0.32 -29.10
CA ASP A 44 -3.97 0.98 -27.83
C ASP A 44 -4.99 2.07 -27.52
N GLY A 45 -5.33 2.92 -28.50
CA GLY A 45 -6.35 3.95 -28.35
C GLY A 45 -7.74 3.37 -28.05
N ILE A 46 -8.11 2.28 -28.74
CA ILE A 46 -9.37 1.56 -28.45
C ILE A 46 -9.34 1.00 -27.02
N TYR A 47 -8.22 0.38 -26.62
CA TYR A 47 -8.08 -0.20 -25.28
C TYR A 47 -8.20 0.85 -24.18
N SER A 48 -7.53 2.00 -24.32
CA SER A 48 -7.60 3.08 -23.34
C SER A 48 -8.99 3.73 -23.27
N SER A 49 -9.68 3.90 -24.40
CA SER A 49 -11.06 4.43 -24.42
C SER A 49 -12.03 3.46 -23.73
N ILE A 50 -11.88 2.15 -23.93
CA ILE A 50 -12.65 1.15 -23.18
C ILE A 50 -12.37 1.26 -21.67
N LEU A 51 -11.11 1.42 -21.25
CA LEU A 51 -10.76 1.57 -19.84
C LEU A 51 -11.38 2.82 -19.19
N VAL A 52 -11.42 3.95 -19.90
CA VAL A 52 -12.08 5.18 -19.43
C VAL A 52 -13.56 4.89 -19.14
N ASN A 53 -14.25 4.23 -20.06
CA ASN A 53 -15.67 3.87 -19.90
C ASN A 53 -15.90 2.82 -18.80
N LEU A 54 -14.91 1.98 -18.50
CA LEU A 54 -14.98 0.98 -17.42
C LEU A 54 -14.63 1.53 -16.03
N TYR A 55 -14.24 2.80 -15.88
CA TYR A 55 -13.79 3.34 -14.61
C TYR A 55 -14.79 3.12 -13.45
N GLU A 56 -16.06 3.48 -13.63
CA GLU A 56 -17.08 3.28 -12.59
C GLU A 56 -17.35 1.80 -12.32
N THR A 57 -17.22 0.96 -13.35
CA THR A 57 -17.33 -0.49 -13.19
C THR A 57 -16.18 -1.04 -12.35
N PHE A 58 -14.95 -0.51 -12.46
CA PHE A 58 -13.86 -0.90 -11.59
C PHE A 58 -14.14 -0.53 -10.14
N LEU A 59 -14.59 0.70 -9.86
CA LEU A 59 -14.88 1.12 -8.49
C LEU A 59 -15.99 0.27 -7.85
N SER A 60 -17.06 -0.01 -8.59
CA SER A 60 -18.13 -0.86 -8.08
C SER A 60 -17.69 -2.31 -7.86
N LEU A 61 -16.86 -2.86 -8.77
CA LEU A 61 -16.26 -4.18 -8.59
C LEU A 61 -15.36 -4.25 -7.35
N LEU A 62 -14.58 -3.21 -7.05
CA LEU A 62 -13.76 -3.16 -5.85
C LEU A 62 -14.59 -3.28 -4.57
N VAL A 63 -15.68 -2.53 -4.50
CA VAL A 63 -16.60 -2.59 -3.35
C VAL A 63 -17.26 -3.96 -3.26
N GLN A 64 -17.69 -4.54 -4.39
CA GLN A 64 -18.31 -5.88 -4.40
C GLN A 64 -17.34 -6.97 -3.97
N ILE A 65 -16.12 -7.00 -4.53
CA ILE A 65 -15.09 -7.98 -4.15
C ILE A 65 -14.73 -7.81 -2.68
N GLY A 66 -14.57 -6.57 -2.22
CA GLY A 66 -14.33 -6.27 -0.81
C GLY A 66 -15.42 -6.83 0.10
N ASN A 67 -16.69 -6.58 -0.24
CA ASN A 67 -17.82 -7.09 0.54
C ASN A 67 -17.87 -8.61 0.60
N VAL A 68 -17.55 -9.31 -0.51
CA VAL A 68 -17.49 -10.78 -0.54
C VAL A 68 -16.36 -11.31 0.33
N LEU A 69 -15.21 -10.63 0.36
CA LEU A 69 -14.07 -10.97 1.21
C LEU A 69 -14.25 -10.54 2.67
N GLY A 70 -15.36 -9.85 3.00
CA GLY A 70 -15.63 -9.35 4.35
C GLY A 70 -14.79 -8.14 4.74
N THR A 71 -14.25 -7.38 3.78
CA THR A 71 -13.42 -6.20 4.06
C THR A 71 -14.24 -5.11 4.74
N ASN A 72 -13.73 -4.56 5.83
CA ASN A 72 -14.33 -3.41 6.49
C ASN A 72 -13.26 -2.40 6.92
N TRP A 73 -13.18 -1.28 6.20
CA TRP A 73 -12.24 -0.20 6.48
C TRP A 73 -12.39 0.40 7.87
N ASN A 74 -13.61 0.51 8.40
CA ASN A 74 -13.83 1.03 9.74
C ASN A 74 -13.24 0.11 10.81
N ASN A 75 -13.41 -1.21 10.66
CA ASN A 75 -12.80 -2.18 11.57
C ASN A 75 -11.27 -2.13 11.50
N PHE A 76 -10.72 -1.98 10.30
CA PHE A 76 -9.29 -1.82 10.09
C PHE A 76 -8.74 -0.58 10.79
N PHE A 77 -9.31 0.62 10.56
CA PHE A 77 -8.83 1.84 11.21
C PHE A 77 -8.94 1.77 12.73
N ASN A 78 -10.05 1.22 13.26
CA ASN A 78 -10.19 0.99 14.70
C ASN A 78 -9.09 0.07 15.25
N TRP A 79 -8.77 -1.01 14.53
CA TRP A 79 -7.68 -1.92 14.91
C TRP A 79 -6.32 -1.21 14.91
N VAL A 80 -5.99 -0.44 13.87
CA VAL A 80 -4.70 0.27 13.78
C VAL A 80 -4.57 1.35 14.86
N TYR A 81 -5.62 2.12 15.14
CA TYR A 81 -5.58 3.13 16.22
C TYR A 81 -5.49 2.49 17.61
N GLN A 82 -6.15 1.36 17.84
CA GLN A 82 -5.99 0.59 19.09
C GLN A 82 -4.58 0.03 19.23
N LEU A 83 -3.97 -0.45 18.14
CA LEU A 83 -2.59 -0.90 18.13
C LEU A 83 -1.63 0.22 18.53
N LEU A 84 -1.77 1.41 17.93
CA LEU A 84 -0.96 2.58 18.25
C LEU A 84 -1.15 3.03 19.71
N ALA A 85 -2.39 3.00 20.22
CA ALA A 85 -2.66 3.30 21.63
C ALA A 85 -1.94 2.31 22.56
N ASN A 86 -1.96 1.01 22.24
CA ASN A 86 -1.27 -0.01 23.02
C ASN A 86 0.26 0.18 22.98
N GLU A 87 0.84 0.47 21.82
CA GLU A 87 2.27 0.81 21.70
C GLU A 87 2.64 2.00 22.60
N LEU A 88 1.78 3.01 22.68
CA LEU A 88 1.97 4.18 23.55
C LEU A 88 1.92 3.81 25.03
N THR A 89 1.04 2.89 25.43
CA THR A 89 1.04 2.38 26.81
C THR A 89 2.34 1.64 27.14
N VAL A 90 2.82 0.77 26.26
CA VAL A 90 4.08 0.04 26.46
C VAL A 90 5.27 1.01 26.53
N TYR A 91 5.30 2.01 25.65
CA TYR A 91 6.33 3.05 25.67
C TYR A 91 6.34 3.84 26.97
N THR A 92 5.17 4.27 27.47
CA THR A 92 5.09 5.03 28.73
C THR A 92 5.51 4.21 29.94
N VAL A 93 5.21 2.91 29.97
CA VAL A 93 5.69 1.98 31.01
C VAL A 93 7.21 1.83 30.96
N ILE A 94 7.81 1.61 29.78
CA ILE A 94 9.27 1.51 29.67
C ILE A 94 9.94 2.84 30.05
N ARG A 95 9.33 3.97 29.67
CA ARG A 95 9.84 5.31 30.00
C ARG A 95 9.76 5.60 31.50
N SER A 96 8.75 5.12 32.21
CA SER A 96 8.67 5.27 33.67
C SER A 96 9.77 4.46 34.38
N TYR A 97 10.06 3.25 33.90
CA TYR A 97 11.22 2.47 34.37
C TYR A 97 12.54 3.19 34.08
N TYR A 98 12.72 3.74 32.89
CA TYR A 98 13.90 4.53 32.55
C TYR A 98 14.07 5.77 33.45
N ALA A 99 12.99 6.50 33.70
CA ALA A 99 13.00 7.67 34.59
C ALA A 99 13.33 7.29 36.04
N ALA A 100 12.77 6.19 36.55
CA ALA A 100 13.06 5.69 37.89
C ALA A 100 14.56 5.35 38.03
N LEU A 101 15.15 4.68 37.04
CA LEU A 101 16.56 4.27 37.07
C LEU A 101 17.54 5.44 36.91
N THR A 102 17.17 6.47 36.15
CA THR A 102 18.02 7.66 35.94
C THR A 102 17.93 8.68 37.07
N SER A 103 16.89 8.62 37.90
CA SER A 103 16.71 9.51 39.06
C SER A 103 17.63 9.18 40.25
N VAL A 104 18.35 8.05 40.24
CA VAL A 104 19.25 7.63 41.32
C VAL A 104 20.69 8.07 41.00
N PRO A 105 21.31 8.99 41.77
CA PRO A 105 22.65 9.48 41.49
C PRO A 105 23.73 8.41 41.77
N TYR A 106 24.43 7.99 40.70
CA TYR A 106 25.71 7.29 40.62
C TYR A 106 25.91 5.97 41.41
N SER A 107 26.03 4.86 40.68
CA SER A 107 27.31 4.14 40.44
C SER A 107 27.14 2.64 40.12
N SER A 108 26.02 2.01 40.46
CA SER A 108 25.83 0.55 40.30
C SER A 108 24.66 0.13 39.38
N ILE A 109 23.79 1.06 38.97
CA ILE A 109 22.63 0.80 38.09
C ILE A 109 22.88 1.25 36.63
N ASN A 110 24.04 1.90 36.39
CA ASN A 110 24.47 2.40 35.08
C ASN A 110 24.49 1.35 33.93
N PRO A 111 24.77 0.04 34.15
CA PRO A 111 24.75 -0.91 33.03
C PRO A 111 23.34 -1.22 32.48
N MET A 112 22.26 -0.92 33.23
CA MET A 112 20.88 -1.20 32.77
C MET A 112 20.26 -0.03 31.99
N VAL A 113 20.81 1.18 32.09
CA VAL A 113 20.33 2.37 31.37
C VAL A 113 20.47 2.19 29.86
N GLY A 114 21.59 1.60 29.41
CA GLY A 114 21.84 1.29 27.99
C GLY A 114 20.78 0.37 27.37
N PRO A 115 20.60 -0.86 27.88
CA PRO A 115 19.59 -1.80 27.38
C PRO A 115 18.17 -1.22 27.38
N ILE A 116 17.78 -0.47 28.40
CA ILE A 116 16.42 0.13 28.47
C ILE A 116 16.24 1.24 27.44
N SER A 117 17.29 2.04 27.18
CA SER A 117 17.25 3.04 26.11
C SER A 117 17.10 2.40 24.72
N MET A 118 17.69 1.21 24.50
CA MET A 118 17.48 0.44 23.27
C MET A 118 16.02 -0.03 23.13
N LEU A 119 15.38 -0.50 24.22
CA LEU A 119 13.97 -0.88 24.19
C LEU A 119 13.05 0.30 23.87
N LEU A 120 13.35 1.50 24.40
CA LEU A 120 12.65 2.72 24.03
C LEU A 120 12.77 3.03 22.54
N SER A 121 13.97 2.87 21.97
CA SER A 121 14.19 3.05 20.54
C SER A 121 13.42 2.02 19.70
N ILE A 122 13.38 0.76 20.14
CA ILE A 122 12.64 -0.32 19.44
C ILE A 122 11.13 -0.03 19.43
N VAL A 123 10.56 0.31 20.59
CA VAL A 123 9.12 0.61 20.69
C VAL A 123 8.76 1.89 19.93
N SER A 124 9.63 2.89 19.94
CA SER A 124 9.48 4.06 19.05
C SER A 124 9.53 3.67 17.57
N GLY A 125 10.30 2.64 17.21
CA GLY A 125 10.32 2.08 15.86
C GLY A 125 8.97 1.46 15.47
N PHE A 126 8.34 0.69 16.36
CA PHE A 126 7.00 0.12 16.10
C PHE A 126 5.97 1.20 15.84
N MET A 127 5.96 2.27 16.64
CA MET A 127 5.08 3.43 16.42
C MET A 127 5.30 4.09 15.06
N SER A 128 6.55 4.15 14.60
CA SER A 128 6.85 4.68 13.27
C SER A 128 6.28 3.80 12.18
N VAL A 129 6.34 2.47 12.33
CA VAL A 129 5.80 1.51 11.36
C VAL A 129 4.26 1.53 11.34
N THR A 130 3.62 1.56 12.51
CA THR A 130 2.16 1.70 12.58
C THR A 130 1.71 3.05 12.04
N GLY A 131 2.45 4.13 12.33
CA GLY A 131 2.24 5.45 11.77
C GLY A 131 2.32 5.49 10.24
N THR A 132 3.34 4.88 9.62
CA THR A 132 3.43 4.82 8.16
C THR A 132 2.30 3.99 7.56
N LEU A 133 1.88 2.91 8.23
CA LEU A 133 0.75 2.09 7.82
C LEU A 133 -0.57 2.88 7.84
N ILE A 134 -0.79 3.74 8.86
CA ILE A 134 -1.95 4.66 8.89
C ILE A 134 -1.93 5.58 7.68
N VAL A 135 -0.81 6.26 7.44
CA VAL A 135 -0.69 7.23 6.32
C VAL A 135 -0.93 6.56 4.98
N ILE A 136 -0.33 5.38 4.73
CA ILE A 136 -0.54 4.61 3.50
C ILE A 136 -2.02 4.22 3.35
N SER A 137 -2.65 3.78 4.44
CA SER A 137 -4.04 3.33 4.43
C SER A 137 -5.02 4.46 4.18
N GLU A 138 -4.81 5.63 4.81
CA GLU A 138 -5.62 6.82 4.57
C GLU A 138 -5.46 7.34 3.14
N LEU A 139 -4.24 7.27 2.59
CA LEU A 139 -3.98 7.63 1.19
C LEU A 139 -4.80 6.74 0.26
N ILE A 140 -4.76 5.42 0.45
CA ILE A 140 -5.48 4.49 -0.41
C ILE A 140 -6.99 4.62 -0.25
N TYR A 141 -7.51 4.68 0.99
CA TYR A 141 -8.94 4.77 1.24
C TYR A 141 -9.57 6.01 0.59
N ASN A 142 -8.92 7.17 0.70
CA ASN A 142 -9.47 8.43 0.19
C ASN A 142 -9.17 8.67 -1.30
N TYR A 143 -8.04 8.16 -1.81
CA TYR A 143 -7.56 8.49 -3.16
C TYR A 143 -7.51 7.30 -4.12
N VAL A 144 -8.09 6.14 -3.82
CA VAL A 144 -8.11 4.97 -4.73
C VAL A 144 -8.64 5.32 -6.12
N GLY A 145 -9.73 6.10 -6.21
CA GLY A 145 -10.29 6.51 -7.50
C GLY A 145 -9.31 7.37 -8.29
N LEU A 146 -8.65 8.32 -7.63
CA LEU A 146 -7.63 9.17 -8.25
C LEU A 146 -6.42 8.36 -8.72
N ILE A 147 -5.94 7.38 -7.94
CA ILE A 147 -4.84 6.48 -8.33
C ILE A 147 -5.20 5.69 -9.59
N ILE A 148 -6.42 5.15 -9.66
CA ILE A 148 -6.89 4.41 -10.83
C ILE A 148 -6.99 5.32 -12.06
N VAL A 149 -7.53 6.53 -11.90
CA VAL A 149 -7.63 7.49 -13.02
C VAL A 149 -6.27 7.95 -13.52
N ILE A 150 -5.31 8.24 -12.64
CA ILE A 150 -3.92 8.52 -13.05
C ILE A 150 -3.36 7.32 -13.81
N GLY A 151 -3.66 6.11 -13.36
CA GLY A 151 -3.29 4.89 -14.05
C GLY A 151 -3.85 4.82 -15.48
N ILE A 152 -5.14 5.09 -15.66
CA ILE A 152 -5.81 5.14 -16.96
C ILE A 152 -5.18 6.22 -17.86
N LEU A 153 -4.94 7.41 -17.32
CA LEU A 153 -4.30 8.52 -18.04
C LEU A 153 -2.92 8.12 -18.57
N LEU A 154 -2.10 7.49 -17.74
CA LEU A 154 -0.77 7.02 -18.14
C LEU A 154 -0.85 5.93 -19.22
N MET A 155 -1.91 5.11 -19.21
CA MET A 155 -2.17 4.12 -20.26
C MET A 155 -2.65 4.75 -21.57
N SER A 156 -3.39 5.87 -21.52
CA SER A 156 -3.85 6.62 -22.69
C SER A 156 -2.73 7.40 -23.40
N MET A 157 -1.54 7.53 -22.80
CA MET A 157 -0.44 8.26 -23.44
C MET A 157 0.03 7.57 -24.73
N PRO A 158 0.27 8.35 -25.81
CA PRO A 158 0.68 7.80 -27.09
C PRO A 158 2.05 7.10 -27.00
N PHE A 159 2.31 6.20 -27.95
CA PHE A 159 3.55 5.42 -28.04
C PHE A 159 3.85 4.51 -26.84
N ARG A 160 2.83 4.21 -26.00
CA ARG A 160 2.95 3.30 -24.85
C ARG A 160 3.96 3.73 -23.78
N ILE A 161 4.32 5.01 -23.72
CA ILE A 161 5.37 5.51 -22.80
C ILE A 161 4.98 5.26 -21.33
N GLY A 162 3.71 5.48 -20.99
CA GLY A 162 3.20 5.34 -19.61
C GLY A 162 2.57 3.99 -19.29
N ARG A 163 2.50 3.05 -20.25
CA ARG A 163 1.63 1.87 -20.13
C ARG A 163 1.98 0.95 -18.94
N SER A 164 3.27 0.77 -18.67
CA SER A 164 3.77 -0.04 -17.56
C SER A 164 3.40 0.56 -16.19
N PHE A 165 3.59 1.88 -16.04
CA PHE A 165 3.26 2.62 -14.82
C PHE A 165 1.75 2.80 -14.64
N GLY A 166 1.02 2.97 -15.74
CA GLY A 166 -0.43 3.09 -15.71
C GLY A 166 -1.09 1.81 -15.21
N GLY A 167 -0.73 0.66 -15.77
CA GLY A 167 -1.24 -0.63 -15.29
C GLY A 167 -0.80 -0.94 -13.85
N SER A 168 0.41 -0.56 -13.45
CA SER A 168 0.86 -0.76 -12.07
C SER A 168 0.10 0.09 -11.07
N MET A 169 -0.25 1.33 -11.40
CA MET A 169 -1.09 2.18 -10.56
C MET A 169 -2.50 1.63 -10.42
N ILE A 170 -3.12 1.16 -11.50
CA ILE A 170 -4.44 0.52 -11.44
C ILE A 170 -4.37 -0.73 -10.56
N GLY A 171 -3.40 -1.62 -10.79
CA GLY A 171 -3.21 -2.83 -9.99
C GLY A 171 -2.96 -2.54 -8.51
N PHE A 172 -2.13 -1.53 -8.21
CA PHE A 172 -1.84 -1.08 -6.86
C PHE A 172 -3.10 -0.55 -6.17
N GLY A 173 -3.82 0.38 -6.80
CA GLY A 173 -5.05 0.94 -6.23
C GLY A 173 -6.07 -0.15 -5.93
N MET A 174 -6.27 -1.10 -6.86
CA MET A 174 -7.24 -2.18 -6.68
C MET A 174 -6.86 -3.17 -5.56
N VAL A 175 -5.64 -3.71 -5.63
CA VAL A 175 -5.20 -4.76 -4.69
C VAL A 175 -5.03 -4.21 -3.29
N PHE A 176 -4.45 -3.01 -3.13
CA PHE A 176 -4.28 -2.44 -1.80
C PHE A 176 -5.60 -1.98 -1.19
N TYR A 177 -6.56 -1.53 -2.00
CA TYR A 177 -7.87 -1.13 -1.48
C TYR A 177 -8.65 -2.33 -0.90
N ILE A 178 -8.55 -3.49 -1.54
CA ILE A 178 -9.19 -4.72 -1.05
C ILE A 178 -8.34 -5.37 0.06
N GLY A 179 -7.02 -5.35 -0.09
CA GLY A 179 -6.08 -6.09 0.75
C GLY A 179 -5.86 -5.47 2.13
N LEU A 180 -5.58 -4.17 2.22
CA LEU A 180 -5.22 -3.56 3.51
C LEU A 180 -6.23 -3.83 4.65
N PRO A 181 -7.56 -3.73 4.41
CA PRO A 181 -8.54 -4.02 5.46
C PRO A 181 -8.53 -5.45 5.99
N LEU A 182 -7.93 -6.41 5.26
CA LEU A 182 -7.85 -7.83 5.64
C LEU A 182 -6.63 -8.14 6.52
N LEU A 183 -5.74 -7.18 6.73
CA LEU A 183 -4.56 -7.38 7.56
C LEU A 183 -4.89 -7.84 9.01
N PRO A 184 -5.89 -7.28 9.71
CA PRO A 184 -6.24 -7.73 11.06
C PRO A 184 -6.70 -9.19 11.10
N SER A 185 -7.50 -9.63 10.11
CA SER A 185 -7.93 -11.02 9.98
C SER A 185 -6.76 -11.95 9.64
N PHE A 186 -5.86 -11.50 8.77
CA PHE A 186 -4.64 -12.23 8.46
C PHE A 186 -3.81 -12.46 9.73
N LEU A 187 -3.61 -11.42 10.55
CA LEU A 187 -2.86 -11.55 11.81
C LEU A 187 -3.56 -12.46 12.82
N SER A 188 -4.89 -12.48 12.89
CA SER A 188 -5.60 -13.40 13.78
C SER A 188 -5.44 -14.86 13.37
N ASP A 189 -5.40 -15.15 12.06
CA ASP A 189 -5.24 -16.52 11.56
C ASP A 189 -3.87 -17.10 11.90
N PHE A 190 -2.82 -16.26 11.93
CA PHE A 190 -1.48 -16.65 12.36
C PHE A 190 -1.24 -16.51 13.87
N ASN A 191 -2.27 -16.16 14.64
CA ASN A 191 -2.17 -15.88 16.08
C ASN A 191 -1.12 -14.79 16.43
N ALA A 192 -0.81 -13.92 15.47
CA ALA A 192 0.14 -12.81 15.59
C ALA A 192 -0.56 -11.48 15.91
N ASN A 193 -1.87 -11.51 16.20
CA ASN A 193 -2.63 -10.31 16.55
C ASN A 193 -2.29 -9.85 17.97
N ILE A 194 -1.58 -8.71 18.06
CA ILE A 194 -1.13 -8.10 19.31
C ILE A 194 -2.32 -7.80 20.24
N LEU A 195 -3.45 -7.36 19.68
CA LEU A 195 -4.62 -6.95 20.48
C LEU A 195 -5.31 -8.12 21.20
N GLN A 196 -5.18 -9.34 20.67
CA GLN A 196 -5.80 -10.53 21.25
C GLN A 196 -4.84 -11.27 22.21
N SER A 197 -3.53 -11.20 21.94
CA SER A 197 -2.52 -11.90 22.72
C SER A 197 -2.10 -11.15 23.99
N ILE A 198 -2.29 -9.84 24.05
CA ILE A 198 -1.83 -9.00 25.16
C ILE A 198 -3.00 -8.26 25.80
N SER A 199 -3.49 -8.77 26.93
CA SER A 199 -4.39 -8.01 27.81
C SER A 199 -3.56 -7.00 28.61
N VAL A 200 -3.28 -5.82 28.03
CA VAL A 200 -2.41 -4.80 28.63
C VAL A 200 -2.88 -4.45 30.05
N GLN A 201 -2.16 -4.94 31.05
CA GLN A 201 -2.30 -4.52 32.44
C GLN A 201 -1.18 -3.53 32.77
N SER A 202 -1.48 -2.47 33.51
CA SER A 202 -0.54 -1.41 33.89
C SER A 202 0.64 -1.87 34.77
N ASN A 203 0.68 -3.14 35.17
CA ASN A 203 1.64 -3.72 36.11
C ASN A 203 2.48 -4.84 35.48
N TYR A 204 3.00 -4.64 34.27
CA TYR A 204 3.98 -5.59 33.74
C TYR A 204 5.33 -5.45 34.43
N SER A 205 5.80 -6.56 35.00
CA SER A 205 7.18 -6.68 35.45
C SER A 205 8.13 -6.54 34.25
N PHE A 206 9.26 -5.85 34.45
CA PHE A 206 10.26 -5.61 33.41
C PHE A 206 10.72 -6.88 32.66
N SER A 207 10.84 -8.02 33.35
CA SER A 207 11.20 -9.31 32.75
C SER A 207 10.19 -9.79 31.69
N VAL A 208 8.89 -9.59 31.93
CA VAL A 208 7.81 -9.97 31.00
C VAL A 208 7.82 -9.06 29.78
N ILE A 209 8.11 -7.77 29.96
CA ILE A 209 8.24 -6.82 28.85
C ILE A 209 9.33 -7.26 27.88
N VAL A 210 10.51 -7.61 28.40
CA VAL A 210 11.68 -7.96 27.58
C VAL A 210 11.53 -9.33 26.92
N THR A 211 11.00 -10.33 27.63
CA THR A 211 11.04 -11.73 27.17
C THR A 211 9.82 -12.16 26.36
N GLN A 212 8.66 -11.50 26.55
CA GLN A 212 7.40 -11.93 25.94
C GLN A 212 6.76 -10.83 25.10
N ILE A 213 6.65 -9.62 25.65
CA ILE A 213 5.93 -8.53 24.97
C ILE A 213 6.70 -8.07 23.73
N ILE A 214 7.98 -7.71 23.85
CA ILE A 214 8.74 -7.17 22.72
C ILE A 214 8.82 -8.16 21.54
N PRO A 215 9.12 -9.46 21.74
CA PRO A 215 9.08 -10.43 20.64
C PRO A 215 7.73 -10.51 19.92
N ILE A 216 6.61 -10.51 20.67
CA ILE A 216 5.25 -10.53 20.08
C ILE A 216 5.00 -9.25 19.27
N TYR A 217 5.45 -8.10 19.76
CA TYR A 217 5.35 -6.85 19.01
C TYR A 217 6.19 -6.90 17.72
N ILE A 218 7.42 -7.40 17.75
CA ILE A 218 8.25 -7.56 16.53
C ILE A 218 7.53 -8.41 15.49
N GLU A 219 6.93 -9.53 15.91
CA GLU A 219 6.20 -10.42 15.02
C GLU A 219 4.93 -9.77 14.45
N GLY A 220 4.10 -9.20 15.32
CA GLY A 220 2.78 -8.69 14.96
C GLY A 220 2.77 -7.32 14.30
N THR A 221 3.74 -6.43 14.58
CA THR A 221 3.75 -5.05 14.04
C THR A 221 4.74 -4.86 12.90
N VAL A 222 5.83 -5.64 12.87
CA VAL A 222 6.87 -5.50 11.84
C VAL A 222 6.85 -6.69 10.89
N LEU A 223 7.11 -7.91 11.35
CA LEU A 223 7.37 -9.05 10.46
C LEU A 223 6.13 -9.45 9.65
N MET A 224 5.01 -9.72 10.31
CA MET A 224 3.80 -10.19 9.63
C MET A 224 3.14 -9.12 8.74
N PRO A 225 3.00 -7.85 9.18
CA PRO A 225 2.54 -6.78 8.29
C PRO A 225 3.45 -6.56 7.09
N LEU A 226 4.77 -6.66 7.25
CA LEU A 226 5.72 -6.52 6.14
C LEU A 226 5.61 -7.67 5.14
N ALA A 227 5.50 -8.91 5.62
CA ALA A 227 5.24 -10.07 4.77
C ALA A 227 3.90 -9.91 4.00
N TYR A 228 2.86 -9.41 4.69
CA TYR A 228 1.56 -9.15 4.08
C TYR A 228 1.61 -8.06 3.00
N LEU A 229 2.29 -6.94 3.26
CA LEU A 229 2.52 -5.90 2.27
C LEU A 229 3.33 -6.40 1.08
N GLY A 230 4.32 -7.28 1.30
CA GLY A 230 5.05 -7.96 0.23
C GLY A 230 4.14 -8.83 -0.65
N MET A 231 3.22 -9.59 -0.04
CA MET A 231 2.22 -10.36 -0.79
C MET A 231 1.29 -9.45 -1.60
N LEU A 232 0.78 -8.36 -1.01
CA LEU A 232 -0.05 -7.39 -1.72
C LEU A 232 0.70 -6.72 -2.87
N ALA A 233 1.97 -6.37 -2.69
CA ALA A 233 2.80 -5.80 -3.74
C ALA A 233 3.00 -6.78 -4.91
N SER A 234 3.19 -8.07 -4.62
CA SER A 234 3.31 -9.11 -5.65
C SER A 234 2.01 -9.33 -6.43
N LEU A 235 0.86 -9.31 -5.75
CA LEU A 235 -0.46 -9.41 -6.37
C LEU A 235 -0.78 -8.16 -7.21
N SER A 236 -0.47 -6.97 -6.68
CA SER A 236 -0.60 -5.69 -7.38
C SER A 236 0.17 -5.69 -8.69
N LEU A 237 1.41 -6.18 -8.66
CA LEU A 237 2.19 -6.40 -9.87
C LEU A 237 1.45 -7.31 -10.83
N GLY A 238 1.06 -8.52 -10.41
CA GLY A 238 0.34 -9.50 -11.25
C GLY A 238 -0.91 -8.92 -11.93
N VAL A 239 -1.73 -8.19 -11.18
CA VAL A 239 -2.91 -7.50 -11.71
C VAL A 239 -2.50 -6.39 -12.69
N GLY A 240 -1.46 -5.62 -12.37
CA GLY A 240 -0.92 -4.59 -13.27
C GLY A 240 -0.34 -5.16 -14.57
N TYR A 241 0.29 -6.34 -14.54
CA TYR A 241 0.72 -7.07 -15.74
C TYR A 241 -0.48 -7.49 -16.60
N ALA A 242 -1.54 -8.02 -15.98
CA ALA A 242 -2.76 -8.43 -16.68
C ALA A 242 -3.46 -7.26 -17.38
N ILE A 243 -3.48 -6.08 -16.75
CA ILE A 243 -4.12 -4.87 -17.29
C ILE A 243 -3.26 -4.19 -18.34
N SER A 244 -1.95 -4.08 -18.12
CA SER A 244 -1.08 -3.39 -19.08
C SER A 244 -0.68 -4.29 -20.27
N GLY A 245 -0.69 -5.62 -20.11
CA GLY A 245 -0.12 -6.54 -21.11
C GLY A 245 1.39 -6.35 -21.33
N MET A 246 2.06 -5.66 -20.42
CA MET A 246 3.50 -5.35 -20.44
C MET A 246 4.09 -5.52 -19.05
N SER A 247 5.41 -5.45 -18.93
CA SER A 247 6.03 -5.62 -17.63
C SER A 247 5.69 -4.47 -16.68
N SER A 248 4.94 -4.74 -15.61
CA SER A 248 4.51 -3.75 -14.62
C SER A 248 5.65 -3.43 -13.63
N ARG A 249 5.93 -2.15 -13.38
CA ARG A 249 6.87 -1.69 -12.33
C ARG A 249 6.06 -1.07 -11.21
N LEU A 250 6.33 -1.44 -9.96
CA LEU A 250 5.64 -0.83 -8.82
C LEU A 250 5.84 0.70 -8.84
N PRO A 251 4.79 1.48 -8.55
CA PRO A 251 4.89 2.93 -8.50
C PRO A 251 5.69 3.42 -7.27
N ILE A 252 6.02 2.53 -6.33
CA ILE A 252 6.83 2.80 -5.14
C ILE A 252 8.10 1.95 -5.22
N PRO A 253 9.31 2.51 -4.99
CA PRO A 253 10.52 1.71 -4.89
C PRO A 253 10.40 0.80 -3.65
N LEU A 254 10.45 -0.51 -3.89
CA LEU A 254 10.58 -1.53 -2.83
C LEU A 254 12.03 -1.74 -2.40
N ASP A 255 12.98 -0.91 -2.87
CA ASP A 255 14.42 -1.06 -2.58
C ASP A 255 14.80 -0.82 -1.10
N PHE A 256 13.80 -0.59 -0.23
CA PHE A 256 13.94 -0.51 1.23
C PHE A 256 13.37 -1.73 1.99
N LEU A 257 12.93 -2.78 1.28
CA LEU A 257 12.66 -4.10 1.87
C LEU A 257 13.96 -4.83 2.20
#